data_AF-A0A496WQW6-F1
#
_entry.id   AF-A0A496WQW6-F1
#
_cell.length_a   1.000
_cell.length_b   1.000
_cell.length_c   1.000
_cell.angle_alpha   90.00
_cell.angle_beta   90.00
_cell.angle_gamma   90.00
#
_symmetry.space_group_name_H-M   'P 1'
#
loop_
_entity.id
_entity.type
_entity.pdbx_description
1 polymer ?
#
loop_
_entity_poly.entity_id
_entity_poly.type
_entity_poly.pdbx_seq_one_letter_code
_entity_poly.pdbx_strand_id
1 'polypeptide(L)'
;MIIGTIALLTILFGGVDPFLIDRLDKGVKTYVVEESRKDEILTITKQHKKDVKAFDKLRRTRIKEFKKLDRLAETKASDLENFFAQLPPERIAFQDQAIENRLIASSLITPEEWVLILDDAGESVLKSREKREKKEAKAEKKGKQTFPKTRKTMQKHIDDSDRQALILASLDTLVESILALEDQIISANVLENSVIARLDADREELKAMSNEWNQIRQVAIAGIVDFYVDVRENTDASELDRIMKEFNKDLSITPR
;
A
#
# COMPACT_ATOMS: atom_id res chain seq x y z
N MET A 1 -5.18 -13.94 -13.29
CA MET A 1 -4.86 -13.98 -11.84
C MET A 1 -4.85 -12.54 -11.36
N ILE A 2 -5.70 -12.21 -10.39
CA ILE A 2 -5.65 -11.05 -9.47
C ILE A 2 -4.91 -9.81 -10.01
N ILE A 3 -5.67 -8.90 -10.62
CA ILE A 3 -5.21 -7.54 -10.94
C ILE A 3 -6.36 -6.64 -10.50
N GLY A 4 -6.44 -6.41 -9.19
CA GLY A 4 -7.49 -5.66 -8.51
C GLY A 4 -7.06 -5.34 -7.08
N THR A 5 -6.37 -6.26 -6.42
CA THR A 5 -5.47 -5.93 -5.31
C THR A 5 -4.19 -5.33 -5.90
N ILE A 6 -3.88 -4.10 -5.55
CA ILE A 6 -2.46 -3.73 -5.41
C ILE A 6 -1.85 -4.86 -4.58
N ALA A 7 -0.72 -5.45 -4.99
CA ALA A 7 -0.19 -6.60 -4.25
C ALA A 7 -0.11 -6.23 -2.77
N LEU A 8 -0.70 -7.03 -1.90
CA LEU A 8 -0.90 -6.65 -0.50
C LEU A 8 0.41 -6.21 0.18
N LEU A 9 1.51 -6.89 -0.14
CA LEU A 9 2.86 -6.52 0.26
C LEU A 9 3.30 -5.12 -0.24
N THR A 10 2.85 -4.71 -1.42
CA THR A 10 3.08 -3.36 -1.95
C THR A 10 2.43 -2.33 -1.03
N ILE A 11 1.14 -2.48 -0.71
CA ILE A 11 0.40 -1.59 0.19
C ILE A 11 1.07 -1.48 1.56
N LEU A 12 1.31 -2.63 2.20
CA LEU A 12 1.88 -2.73 3.54
C LEU A 12 3.28 -2.11 3.61
N PHE A 13 4.16 -2.45 2.66
CA PHE A 13 5.58 -2.08 2.74
C PHE A 13 5.95 -0.78 2.03
N GLY A 14 5.02 -0.05 1.40
CA GLY A 14 5.42 1.20 0.73
C GLY A 14 4.49 1.76 -0.36
N GLY A 15 3.31 1.19 -0.56
CA GLY A 15 2.53 1.38 -1.79
C GLY A 15 1.82 2.72 -1.87
N VAL A 16 1.90 3.30 -3.09
CA VAL A 16 1.38 4.58 -3.60
C VAL A 16 1.84 5.81 -2.83
N ASP A 17 2.59 6.67 -3.53
CA ASP A 17 2.90 8.04 -3.10
C ASP A 17 1.75 8.95 -3.57
N PRO A 18 1.06 9.65 -2.66
CA PRO A 18 -0.06 10.51 -3.01
C PRO A 18 0.33 11.94 -3.35
N PHE A 19 1.56 12.36 -3.04
CA PHE A 19 1.86 13.77 -2.86
C PHE A 19 1.99 14.47 -4.20
N LEU A 20 2.41 13.75 -5.25
CA LEU A 20 2.28 14.22 -6.62
C LEU A 20 1.01 13.64 -7.26
N ILE A 21 0.25 14.53 -7.90
CA ILE A 21 -0.90 14.15 -8.72
C ILE A 21 -0.45 13.13 -9.78
N ASP A 22 -1.25 12.07 -9.94
CA ASP A 22 -1.02 11.12 -11.03
C ASP A 22 -1.01 11.85 -12.38
N ARG A 23 0.03 11.61 -13.18
CA ARG A 23 0.25 12.27 -14.47
C ARG A 23 0.44 13.80 -14.40
N LEU A 24 0.92 14.33 -13.26
CA LEU A 24 1.32 15.74 -13.14
C LEU A 24 2.22 16.20 -14.30
N ASP A 25 3.15 15.36 -14.75
CA ASP A 25 4.03 15.66 -15.88
C ASP A 25 3.29 15.90 -17.21
N LYS A 26 2.19 15.18 -17.44
CA LYS A 26 1.33 15.41 -18.61
C LYS A 26 0.54 16.70 -18.47
N GLY A 27 -0.04 16.95 -17.29
CA GLY A 27 -0.76 18.18 -17.00
C GLY A 27 0.14 19.41 -17.18
N VAL A 28 1.35 19.38 -16.60
CA VAL A 28 2.36 20.44 -16.71
C VAL A 28 2.74 20.73 -18.16
N LYS A 29 3.00 19.69 -18.97
CA LYS A 29 3.30 19.87 -20.41
C LYS A 29 2.17 20.49 -21.21
N THR A 30 0.93 20.27 -20.77
CA THR A 30 -0.27 20.69 -21.50
C THR A 30 -0.69 22.10 -21.11
N TYR A 31 -0.64 22.42 -19.82
CA TYR A 31 -1.30 23.61 -19.27
C TYR A 31 -0.33 24.70 -18.78
N VAL A 32 0.91 24.35 -18.39
CA VAL A 32 1.88 25.37 -17.98
C VAL A 32 2.47 26.03 -19.21
N VAL A 33 2.21 27.33 -19.37
CA VAL A 33 2.56 28.07 -20.60
C VAL A 33 4.04 28.46 -20.61
N GLU A 34 4.55 28.90 -19.47
CA GLU A 34 5.91 29.43 -19.36
C GLU A 34 6.94 28.30 -19.34
N GLU A 35 7.84 28.27 -20.33
CA GLU A 35 8.75 27.14 -20.57
C GLU A 35 9.76 26.96 -19.42
N SER A 36 10.25 28.04 -18.82
CA SER A 36 11.14 28.01 -17.65
C SER A 36 10.49 27.30 -16.45
N ARG A 37 9.27 27.72 -16.06
CA ARG A 37 8.50 27.10 -14.97
C ARG A 37 8.19 25.64 -15.28
N LYS A 38 7.81 25.35 -16.54
CA LYS A 38 7.54 23.98 -17.01
C LYS A 38 8.76 23.07 -16.83
N ASP A 39 9.93 23.49 -17.29
CA ASP A 39 11.17 22.70 -17.19
C ASP A 39 11.58 22.44 -15.73
N GLU A 40 11.38 23.42 -14.85
CA GLU A 40 11.64 23.30 -13.42
C GLU A 40 10.71 22.26 -12.76
N ILE A 41 9.39 22.36 -13.00
CA ILE A 41 8.40 21.41 -12.47
C ILE A 41 8.67 19.99 -13.01
N LEU A 42 9.02 19.86 -14.30
CA LEU A 42 9.36 18.57 -14.90
C LEU A 42 10.64 17.96 -14.30
N THR A 43 11.61 18.79 -13.93
CA THR A 43 12.82 18.36 -13.23
C THR A 43 12.49 17.80 -11.85
N ILE A 44 11.65 18.50 -11.08
CA ILE A 44 11.16 18.04 -9.77
C ILE A 44 10.41 16.72 -9.90
N THR A 45 9.49 16.62 -10.87
CA THR A 45 8.72 15.40 -11.12
C THR A 45 9.62 14.23 -11.52
N LYS A 46 10.68 14.49 -12.30
CA LYS A 46 11.67 13.48 -12.67
C LYS A 46 12.49 13.02 -11.46
N GLN A 47 12.86 13.93 -10.56
CA GLN A 47 13.58 13.57 -9.34
C GLN A 47 12.69 12.75 -8.41
N HIS A 48 11.46 13.17 -8.16
CA HIS A 48 10.49 12.39 -7.39
C HIS A 48 10.29 10.97 -7.97
N LYS A 49 10.17 10.82 -9.29
CA LYS A 49 10.11 9.50 -9.94
C LYS A 49 11.35 8.62 -9.67
N LYS A 50 12.53 9.20 -9.45
CA LYS A 50 13.72 8.46 -9.02
C LYS A 50 13.62 8.06 -7.54
N ASP A 51 13.14 8.96 -6.69
CA ASP A 51 12.97 8.72 -5.26
C ASP A 51 11.98 7.58 -5.03
N VAL A 52 10.84 7.59 -5.73
CA VAL A 52 9.86 6.48 -5.76
C VAL A 52 10.52 5.17 -6.17
N LYS A 53 11.36 5.16 -7.21
CA LYS A 53 12.07 3.94 -7.65
C LYS A 53 13.08 3.45 -6.62
N ALA A 54 13.80 4.36 -5.95
CA ALA A 54 14.75 4.01 -4.90
C ALA A 54 14.03 3.39 -3.70
N PHE A 55 12.92 4.00 -3.27
CA PHE A 55 12.07 3.49 -2.21
C PHE A 55 11.44 2.14 -2.58
N ASP A 56 10.94 1.98 -3.81
CA ASP A 56 10.42 0.71 -4.32
C ASP A 56 11.48 -0.41 -4.30
N LYS A 57 12.75 -0.07 -4.55
CA LYS A 57 13.87 -1.03 -4.48
C LYS A 57 14.13 -1.45 -3.04
N LEU A 58 14.17 -0.50 -2.10
CA LEU A 58 14.28 -0.77 -0.67
C LEU A 58 13.14 -1.67 -0.20
N ARG A 59 11.90 -1.32 -0.55
CA ARG A 59 10.70 -2.11 -0.28
C ARG A 59 10.82 -3.55 -0.75
N ARG A 60 11.28 -3.78 -1.99
CA ARG A 60 11.46 -5.13 -2.53
C ARG A 60 12.48 -5.94 -1.74
N THR A 61 13.50 -5.30 -1.17
CA THR A 61 14.44 -5.94 -0.26
C THR A 61 13.76 -6.31 1.05
N ARG A 62 13.04 -5.39 1.67
CA ARG A 62 12.27 -5.64 2.92
C ARG A 62 11.27 -6.78 2.76
N ILE A 63 10.52 -6.82 1.66
CA ILE A 63 9.60 -7.93 1.35
C ILE A 63 10.32 -9.28 1.28
N LYS A 64 11.55 -9.33 0.73
CA LYS A 64 12.33 -10.57 0.67
C LYS A 64 12.85 -10.99 2.04
N GLU A 65 13.21 -10.03 2.90
CA GLU A 65 13.63 -10.28 4.27
C GLU A 65 12.46 -10.82 5.10
N PHE A 66 11.30 -10.17 5.03
CA PHE A 66 10.07 -10.63 5.67
C PHE A 66 9.73 -12.09 5.32
N LYS A 67 9.71 -12.42 4.02
CA LYS A 67 9.42 -13.78 3.52
C LYS A 67 10.41 -14.86 3.95
N LYS A 68 11.61 -14.44 4.33
CA LYS A 68 12.61 -15.36 4.90
C LYS A 68 12.30 -15.55 6.37
N LEU A 69 12.07 -14.45 7.08
CA LEU A 69 11.80 -14.43 8.51
C LEU A 69 10.52 -15.19 8.86
N ASP A 70 9.40 -14.93 8.17
CA ASP A 70 8.09 -15.51 8.47
C ASP A 70 7.97 -17.02 8.18
N ARG A 71 9.00 -17.64 7.59
CA ARG A 71 9.07 -19.09 7.31
C ARG A 71 9.97 -19.86 8.26
N LEU A 72 10.74 -19.17 9.10
CA LEU A 72 11.62 -19.82 10.06
C LEU A 72 10.80 -20.27 11.27
N ALA A 73 10.97 -21.52 11.69
CA ALA A 73 10.24 -22.07 12.83
C ALA A 73 10.70 -21.43 14.15
N GLU A 74 11.95 -20.96 14.18
CA GLU A 74 12.56 -20.27 15.31
C GLU A 74 12.17 -18.80 15.42
N THR A 75 11.45 -18.24 14.44
CA THR A 75 11.07 -16.83 14.45
C THR A 75 10.12 -16.53 15.61
N LYS A 76 10.49 -15.48 16.34
CA LYS A 76 9.73 -14.95 17.47
C LYS A 76 8.90 -13.75 17.04
N ALA A 77 7.83 -13.48 17.77
CA ALA A 77 7.08 -12.23 17.66
C ALA A 77 8.02 -11.02 17.67
N SER A 78 8.98 -11.00 18.61
CA SER A 78 10.00 -9.97 18.71
C SER A 78 10.86 -9.80 17.46
N ASP A 79 11.11 -10.87 16.69
CA ASP A 79 11.89 -10.76 15.45
C ASP A 79 11.09 -10.04 14.37
N LEU A 80 9.78 -10.34 14.27
CA LEU A 80 8.86 -9.67 13.36
C LEU A 80 8.62 -8.22 13.78
N GLU A 81 8.41 -7.95 15.06
CA GLU A 81 8.29 -6.60 15.62
C GLU A 81 9.54 -5.76 15.32
N ASN A 82 10.73 -6.31 15.58
CA ASN A 82 12.00 -5.65 15.27
C ASN A 82 12.18 -5.39 13.78
N PHE A 83 11.73 -6.32 12.93
CA PHE A 83 11.73 -6.13 11.49
C PHE A 83 10.78 -5.00 11.07
N PHE A 84 9.55 -5.00 11.56
CA PHE A 84 8.54 -4.02 11.19
C PHE A 84 8.82 -2.62 11.76
N ALA A 85 9.50 -2.52 12.90
CA ALA A 85 9.95 -1.25 13.49
C ALA A 85 10.91 -0.47 12.58
N GLN A 86 11.57 -1.14 11.62
CA GLN A 86 12.46 -0.49 10.65
C GLN A 86 11.70 0.20 9.51
N LEU A 87 10.46 -0.21 9.22
CA LEU A 87 9.70 0.30 8.08
C LEU A 87 9.18 1.74 8.25
N PRO A 88 8.62 2.16 9.40
CA PRO A 88 8.11 3.52 9.55
C PRO A 88 9.16 4.62 9.32
N PRO A 89 10.39 4.56 9.88
CA PRO A 89 11.41 5.58 9.62
C PRO A 89 11.78 5.71 8.14
N GLU A 90 11.93 4.60 7.43
CA GLU A 90 12.24 4.59 5.98
C GLU A 90 11.13 5.26 5.17
N ARG A 91 9.88 4.97 5.53
CA ARG A 91 8.72 5.56 4.89
C ARG A 91 8.59 7.05 5.20
N ILE A 92 8.75 7.46 6.45
CA ILE A 92 8.66 8.87 6.86
C ILE A 92 9.69 9.70 6.10
N ALA A 93 10.94 9.22 6.00
CA ALA A 93 11.97 9.91 5.24
C ALA A 93 11.61 10.09 3.75
N PHE A 94 11.02 9.04 3.14
CA PHE A 94 10.53 9.13 1.76
C PHE A 94 9.36 10.13 1.63
N GLN A 95 8.39 10.09 2.56
CA GLN A 95 7.23 10.98 2.55
C GLN A 95 7.62 12.44 2.76
N ASP A 96 8.58 12.73 3.65
CA ASP A 96 9.11 14.08 3.85
C ASP A 96 9.72 14.65 2.56
N GLN A 97 10.49 13.84 1.83
CA GLN A 97 11.03 14.24 0.53
C GLN A 97 9.94 14.43 -0.54
N ALA A 98 8.90 13.58 -0.52
CA ALA A 98 7.79 13.70 -1.46
C ALA A 98 6.94 14.95 -1.19
N ILE A 99 6.71 15.29 0.08
CA ILE A 99 6.07 16.53 0.52
C ILE A 99 6.89 17.74 0.07
N GLU A 100 8.21 17.70 0.24
CA GLU A 100 9.09 18.78 -0.24
C GLU A 100 8.95 18.98 -1.75
N ASN A 101 9.04 17.89 -2.52
CA ASN A 101 8.88 17.93 -3.97
C ASN A 101 7.50 18.48 -4.37
N ARG A 102 6.43 18.14 -3.63
CA ARG A 102 5.09 18.69 -3.87
C ARG A 102 5.03 20.19 -3.60
N LEU A 103 5.55 20.67 -2.48
CA LEU A 103 5.52 22.09 -2.14
C LEU A 103 6.27 22.95 -3.16
N ILE A 104 7.45 22.49 -3.63
CA ILE A 104 8.21 23.20 -4.65
C ILE A 104 7.47 23.17 -6.00
N ALA A 105 6.91 22.02 -6.40
CA ALA A 105 6.15 21.95 -7.65
C ALA A 105 4.89 22.84 -7.61
N SER A 106 4.15 22.82 -6.50
CA SER A 106 2.95 23.65 -6.30
C SER A 106 3.25 25.14 -6.35
N SER A 107 4.38 25.60 -5.82
CA SER A 107 4.72 27.04 -5.81
C SER A 107 5.00 27.63 -7.20
N LEU A 108 5.25 26.76 -8.19
CA LEU A 108 5.52 27.12 -9.58
C LEU A 108 4.27 27.08 -10.47
N ILE A 109 3.16 26.55 -9.96
CA ILE A 109 1.91 26.36 -10.70
C ILE A 109 0.90 27.44 -10.27
N THR A 110 0.26 28.10 -11.25
CA THR A 110 -0.82 29.04 -10.96
C THR A 110 -2.11 28.33 -10.57
N PRO A 111 -3.03 28.98 -9.83
CA PRO A 111 -4.33 28.42 -9.51
C PRO A 111 -5.11 27.92 -10.74
N GLU A 112 -5.06 28.67 -11.85
CA GLU A 112 -5.77 28.32 -13.08
C GLU A 112 -5.16 27.10 -13.77
N GLU A 113 -3.82 27.03 -13.85
CA GLU A 113 -3.10 25.86 -14.37
C GLU A 113 -3.40 24.62 -13.50
N TRP A 114 -3.48 24.79 -12.18
CA TRP A 114 -3.74 23.71 -11.24
C TRP A 114 -5.12 23.07 -11.44
N VAL A 115 -6.16 23.87 -11.62
CA VAL A 115 -7.52 23.38 -11.90
C VAL A 115 -7.53 22.50 -13.16
N LEU A 116 -6.88 22.94 -14.23
CA LEU A 116 -6.80 22.18 -15.48
C LEU A 116 -6.01 20.87 -15.33
N ILE A 117 -4.94 20.89 -14.53
CA ILE A 117 -4.15 19.69 -14.19
C ILE A 117 -5.01 18.70 -13.39
N LEU A 118 -5.76 19.17 -12.41
CA LEU A 118 -6.67 18.34 -11.61
C LEU A 118 -7.76 17.71 -12.46
N ASP A 119 -8.33 18.44 -13.42
CA ASP A 119 -9.38 17.91 -14.30
C ASP A 119 -8.85 16.73 -15.16
N ASP A 120 -7.66 16.85 -15.77
CA ASP A 120 -7.03 15.75 -16.53
C ASP A 120 -6.66 14.55 -15.63
N ALA A 121 -6.24 14.83 -14.39
CA ALA A 121 -5.95 13.79 -13.41
C ALA A 121 -7.23 13.09 -12.92
N GLY A 122 -8.30 13.84 -12.68
CA GLY A 122 -9.60 13.34 -12.26
C GLY A 122 -10.20 12.35 -13.26
N GLU A 123 -10.08 12.63 -14.56
CA GLU A 123 -10.46 11.65 -15.59
C GLU A 123 -9.68 10.33 -15.50
N SER A 124 -8.37 10.41 -15.20
CA SER A 124 -7.52 9.23 -15.03
C SER A 124 -7.97 8.39 -13.82
N VAL A 125 -8.31 9.07 -12.73
CA VAL A 125 -8.82 8.44 -11.50
C VAL A 125 -10.16 7.77 -11.77
N LEU A 126 -11.13 8.44 -12.40
CA LEU A 126 -12.43 7.87 -12.75
C LEU A 126 -12.30 6.61 -13.62
N LYS A 127 -11.46 6.67 -14.67
CA LYS A 127 -11.19 5.51 -15.55
C LYS A 127 -10.56 4.34 -14.78
N SER A 128 -9.72 4.63 -13.80
CA SER A 128 -9.09 3.60 -12.95
C SER A 128 -10.09 2.99 -11.97
N ARG A 129 -10.95 3.82 -11.37
CA ARG A 129 -12.05 3.41 -10.49
C ARG A 129 -13.05 2.50 -11.20
N GLU A 130 -13.55 2.89 -12.37
CA GLU A 130 -14.47 2.04 -13.15
C GLU A 130 -13.87 0.67 -13.48
N LYS A 131 -12.59 0.64 -13.86
CA LYS A 131 -11.88 -0.62 -14.15
C LYS A 131 -11.76 -1.48 -12.91
N ARG A 132 -11.66 -0.89 -11.72
CA ARG A 132 -11.59 -1.61 -10.45
C ARG A 132 -12.96 -2.17 -10.05
N GLU A 133 -13.99 -1.33 -10.04
CA GLU A 133 -15.37 -1.73 -9.72
C GLU A 133 -15.85 -2.89 -10.62
N LYS A 134 -15.58 -2.81 -11.93
CA LYS A 134 -15.88 -3.89 -12.88
C LYS A 134 -15.16 -5.20 -12.56
N LYS A 135 -14.01 -5.16 -11.89
CA LYS A 135 -13.24 -6.35 -11.51
C LYS A 135 -13.63 -6.87 -10.13
N GLU A 136 -13.90 -6.00 -9.17
CA GLU A 136 -14.46 -6.34 -7.85
C GLU A 136 -15.80 -7.06 -8.02
N ALA A 137 -16.73 -6.48 -8.79
CA ALA A 137 -18.01 -7.12 -9.10
C ALA A 137 -17.86 -8.50 -9.78
N LYS A 138 -16.80 -8.71 -10.56
CA LYS A 138 -16.48 -10.04 -11.15
C LYS A 138 -15.84 -11.00 -10.16
N ALA A 139 -15.14 -10.50 -9.14
CA ALA A 139 -14.54 -11.30 -8.09
C ALA A 139 -15.59 -11.75 -7.08
N GLU A 140 -16.49 -10.85 -6.69
CA GLU A 140 -17.64 -11.10 -5.82
C GLU A 140 -18.58 -12.14 -6.44
N LYS A 141 -18.95 -11.99 -7.73
CA LYS A 141 -19.71 -13.00 -8.49
C LYS A 141 -19.05 -14.38 -8.55
N LYS A 142 -17.75 -14.48 -8.29
CA LYS A 142 -16.98 -15.73 -8.28
C LYS A 142 -16.72 -16.25 -6.87
N GLY A 143 -17.28 -15.61 -5.83
CA GLY A 143 -17.09 -16.00 -4.43
C GLY A 143 -15.62 -16.03 -4.00
N LYS A 144 -14.78 -15.16 -4.59
CA LYS A 144 -13.35 -15.19 -4.30
C LYS A 144 -13.06 -14.58 -2.93
N GLN A 145 -12.78 -15.45 -1.97
CA GLN A 145 -12.28 -15.06 -0.65
C GLN A 145 -10.84 -14.52 -0.74
N THR A 146 -10.52 -13.58 0.14
CA THR A 146 -9.15 -13.13 0.43
C THR A 146 -8.41 -14.25 1.19
N PHE A 147 -7.15 -14.52 0.81
CA PHE A 147 -6.35 -15.67 1.29
C PHE A 147 -6.99 -17.07 1.12
N PRO A 148 -7.51 -17.41 -0.07
CA PRO A 148 -8.27 -18.65 -0.25
C PRO A 148 -7.39 -19.91 -0.11
N LYS A 149 -6.09 -19.83 -0.39
CA LYS A 149 -5.19 -20.98 -0.25
C LYS A 149 -4.76 -21.16 1.19
N THR A 150 -4.52 -20.06 1.90
CA THR A 150 -4.19 -20.11 3.33
C THR A 150 -5.34 -20.74 4.11
N ARG A 151 -6.58 -20.26 3.93
CA ARG A 151 -7.77 -20.84 4.58
C ARG A 151 -7.92 -22.34 4.30
N LYS A 152 -7.83 -22.72 3.03
CA LYS A 152 -7.94 -24.13 2.62
C LYS A 152 -6.84 -24.99 3.26
N THR A 153 -5.64 -24.44 3.45
CA THR A 153 -4.52 -25.15 4.07
C THR A 153 -4.76 -25.36 5.55
N MET A 154 -5.23 -24.35 6.28
CA MET A 154 -5.62 -24.48 7.69
C MET A 154 -6.72 -25.53 7.85
N GLN A 155 -7.79 -25.45 7.05
CA GLN A 155 -8.93 -26.38 7.08
C GLN A 155 -8.54 -27.83 6.80
N LYS A 156 -7.49 -28.04 6.01
CA LYS A 156 -7.04 -29.38 5.60
C LYS A 156 -6.03 -29.99 6.57
N HIS A 157 -5.23 -29.16 7.24
CA HIS A 157 -4.05 -29.62 7.95
C HIS A 157 -4.09 -29.43 9.46
N ILE A 158 -5.08 -28.71 9.99
CA ILE A 158 -5.31 -28.59 11.43
C ILE A 158 -6.54 -29.44 11.76
N ASP A 159 -6.32 -30.58 12.41
CA ASP A 159 -7.38 -31.54 12.75
C ASP A 159 -8.26 -31.05 13.91
N ASP A 160 -7.67 -30.28 14.83
CA ASP A 160 -8.37 -29.74 15.99
C ASP A 160 -9.26 -28.56 15.60
N SER A 161 -10.57 -28.70 15.79
CA SER A 161 -11.56 -27.70 15.37
C SER A 161 -11.44 -26.38 16.09
N ASP A 162 -11.03 -26.37 17.36
CA ASP A 162 -10.98 -25.17 18.19
C ASP A 162 -9.73 -24.34 17.83
N ARG A 163 -8.58 -25.00 17.67
CA ARG A 163 -7.35 -24.38 17.13
C ARG A 163 -7.57 -23.85 15.72
N GLN A 164 -8.25 -24.62 14.88
CA GLN A 164 -8.57 -24.21 13.52
C GLN A 164 -9.47 -22.96 13.51
N ALA A 165 -10.52 -22.92 14.33
CA ALA A 165 -11.41 -21.77 14.44
C ALA A 165 -10.68 -20.52 14.93
N LEU A 166 -9.80 -20.66 15.93
CA LEU A 166 -8.99 -19.57 16.47
C LEU A 166 -8.10 -18.94 15.38
N ILE A 167 -7.34 -19.76 14.66
CA ILE A 167 -6.43 -19.27 13.61
C ILE A 167 -7.20 -18.65 12.44
N LEU A 168 -8.36 -19.23 12.07
CA LEU A 168 -9.21 -18.65 11.02
C LEU A 168 -9.77 -17.28 11.41
N ALA A 169 -10.20 -17.10 12.66
CA ALA A 169 -10.66 -15.82 13.17
C ALA A 169 -9.54 -14.76 13.20
N SER A 170 -8.31 -15.18 13.51
CA SER A 170 -7.12 -14.32 13.41
C SER A 170 -6.85 -13.88 11.96
N LEU A 171 -6.97 -14.81 11.00
CA LEU A 171 -6.87 -14.48 9.58
C LEU A 171 -7.98 -13.52 9.13
N ASP A 172 -9.21 -13.68 9.63
CA ASP A 172 -10.34 -12.77 9.35
C ASP A 172 -10.04 -11.35 9.83
N THR A 173 -9.57 -11.20 11.07
CA THR A 173 -9.13 -9.90 11.64
C THR A 173 -8.04 -9.25 10.78
N LEU A 174 -7.04 -10.03 10.35
CA LEU A 174 -6.01 -9.54 9.44
C LEU A 174 -6.61 -9.09 8.10
N VAL A 175 -7.52 -9.87 7.50
CA VAL A 175 -8.18 -9.49 6.24
C VAL A 175 -8.93 -8.16 6.39
N GLU A 176 -9.65 -7.95 7.48
CA GLU A 176 -10.36 -6.69 7.73
C GLU A 176 -9.40 -5.49 7.82
N SER A 177 -8.29 -5.65 8.55
CA SER A 177 -7.27 -4.58 8.67
C SER A 177 -6.65 -4.20 7.32
N ILE A 178 -6.48 -5.20 6.45
CA ILE A 178 -5.95 -5.03 5.11
C ILE A 178 -6.95 -4.31 4.20
N LEU A 179 -8.23 -4.70 4.24
CA LEU A 179 -9.27 -4.06 3.44
C LEU A 179 -9.45 -2.60 3.85
N ALA A 180 -9.42 -2.30 5.15
CA ALA A 180 -9.45 -0.92 5.63
C ALA A 180 -8.26 -0.08 5.11
N LEU A 181 -7.07 -0.68 5.05
CA LEU A 181 -5.89 -0.04 4.47
C LEU A 181 -6.00 0.14 2.95
N GLU A 182 -6.55 -0.85 2.24
CA GLU A 182 -6.82 -0.76 0.80
C GLU A 182 -7.79 0.39 0.49
N ASP A 183 -8.91 0.46 1.22
CA ASP A 183 -9.92 1.50 1.05
C ASP A 183 -9.33 2.90 1.27
N GLN A 184 -8.48 3.07 2.28
CA GLN A 184 -7.85 4.39 2.51
C GLN A 184 -6.83 4.78 1.43
N ILE A 185 -6.04 3.83 0.94
CA ILE A 185 -5.12 4.10 -0.18
C ILE A 185 -5.91 4.41 -1.46
N ILE A 186 -7.11 3.85 -1.59
CA ILE A 186 -8.00 4.14 -2.70
C ILE A 186 -8.53 5.57 -2.61
N SER A 187 -8.97 6.02 -1.43
CA SER A 187 -9.47 7.39 -1.22
C SER A 187 -8.38 8.46 -1.22
N ALA A 188 -7.11 8.05 -1.19
CA ALA A 188 -5.94 8.89 -1.37
C ALA A 188 -5.75 9.39 -2.83
N ASN A 189 -6.75 10.06 -3.39
CA ASN A 189 -6.72 10.59 -4.76
C ASN A 189 -7.32 12.00 -4.85
N VAL A 190 -7.10 12.68 -5.98
CA VAL A 190 -7.53 14.07 -6.20
C VAL A 190 -9.05 14.29 -6.17
N LEU A 191 -9.86 13.23 -6.35
CA LEU A 191 -11.33 13.33 -6.32
C LEU A 191 -11.89 13.17 -4.90
N GLU A 192 -11.22 12.41 -4.05
CA GLU A 192 -11.75 11.99 -2.74
C GLU A 192 -11.00 12.65 -1.56
N ASN A 193 -9.78 13.16 -1.79
CA ASN A 193 -8.97 13.79 -0.75
C ASN A 193 -8.74 15.29 -1.03
N SER A 194 -9.34 16.14 -0.18
CA SER A 194 -9.29 17.60 -0.31
C SER A 194 -7.89 18.19 -0.10
N VAL A 195 -7.03 17.56 0.71
CA VAL A 195 -5.65 18.00 0.93
C VAL A 195 -4.81 17.77 -0.33
N ILE A 196 -4.96 16.62 -0.98
CA ILE A 196 -4.26 16.32 -2.24
C ILE A 196 -4.71 17.27 -3.36
N ALA A 197 -6.00 17.59 -3.40
CA ALA A 197 -6.60 18.46 -4.42
C ALA A 197 -6.22 19.94 -4.24
N ARG A 198 -5.86 20.40 -3.03
CA ARG A 198 -5.48 21.79 -2.81
C ARG A 198 -4.08 22.11 -3.33
N LEU A 199 -3.97 23.20 -4.09
CA LEU A 199 -2.69 23.74 -4.54
C LEU A 199 -1.85 24.23 -3.35
N ASP A 200 -2.54 24.88 -2.41
CA ASP A 200 -2.01 25.57 -1.23
C ASP A 200 -2.06 24.71 0.05
N ALA A 201 -2.11 23.39 -0.08
CA ALA A 201 -1.94 22.49 1.05
C ALA A 201 -0.56 22.71 1.67
N ASP A 202 -0.52 23.01 2.96
CA ASP A 202 0.73 23.29 3.65
C ASP A 202 1.45 22.00 4.09
N ARG A 203 2.67 22.16 4.61
CA ARG A 203 3.48 21.02 5.05
C ARG A 203 2.80 20.22 6.17
N GLU A 204 2.15 20.90 7.11
CA GLU A 204 1.56 20.26 8.28
C GLU A 204 0.30 19.47 7.89
N GLU A 205 -0.52 19.98 6.97
CA GLU A 205 -1.67 19.26 6.42
C GLU A 205 -1.23 18.01 5.65
N LEU A 206 -0.21 18.13 4.79
CA LEU A 206 0.35 16.99 4.06
C LEU A 206 0.96 15.94 5.02
N LYS A 207 1.64 16.38 6.09
CA LYS A 207 2.18 15.51 7.13
C LYS A 207 1.09 14.84 7.96
N ALA A 208 0.03 15.56 8.32
CA ALA A 208 -1.08 15.00 9.08
C ALA A 208 -1.75 13.86 8.31
N MET A 209 -2.03 14.08 7.02
CA MET A 209 -2.54 13.04 6.11
C MET A 209 -1.57 11.84 6.02
N SER A 210 -0.27 12.11 5.87
CA SER A 210 0.77 11.07 5.84
C SER A 210 0.79 10.21 7.11
N ASN A 211 0.66 10.85 8.27
CA ASN A 211 0.67 10.21 9.59
C ASN A 211 -0.57 9.34 9.81
N GLU A 212 -1.75 9.79 9.41
CA GLU A 212 -2.98 8.99 9.46
C GLU A 212 -2.80 7.67 8.69
N TRP A 213 -2.25 7.73 7.48
CA TRP A 213 -2.03 6.52 6.70
C TRP A 213 -0.92 5.64 7.26
N ASN A 214 0.06 6.22 7.93
CA ASN A 214 1.08 5.45 8.63
C ASN A 214 0.48 4.70 9.82
N GLN A 215 -0.44 5.31 10.56
CA GLN A 215 -1.15 4.65 11.67
C GLN A 215 -1.98 3.45 11.18
N ILE A 216 -2.74 3.60 10.10
CA ILE A 216 -3.52 2.49 9.53
C ILE A 216 -2.61 1.35 9.07
N ARG A 217 -1.45 1.67 8.50
CA ARG A 217 -0.44 0.66 8.16
C ARG A 217 0.10 -0.06 9.39
N GLN A 218 0.30 0.64 10.51
CA GLN A 218 0.71 0.00 11.76
C GLN A 218 -0.35 -1.00 12.25
N VAL A 219 -1.64 -0.69 12.11
CA VAL A 219 -2.72 -1.63 12.44
C VAL A 219 -2.65 -2.89 11.58
N ALA A 220 -2.49 -2.73 10.26
CA ALA A 220 -2.36 -3.88 9.36
C ALA A 220 -1.08 -4.68 9.60
N ILE A 221 0.03 -4.02 9.97
CA ILE A 221 1.28 -4.68 10.36
C ILE A 221 1.09 -5.47 11.66
N ALA A 222 0.45 -4.89 12.67
CA ALA A 222 0.15 -5.58 13.93
C ALA A 222 -0.68 -6.83 13.66
N GLY A 223 -1.72 -6.75 12.82
CA GLY A 223 -2.51 -7.91 12.41
C GLY A 223 -1.69 -9.03 11.75
N ILE A 224 -0.59 -8.71 11.05
CA ILE A 224 0.31 -9.74 10.48
C ILE A 224 1.11 -10.43 11.59
N VAL A 225 1.59 -9.66 12.56
CA VAL A 225 2.31 -10.19 13.73
C VAL A 225 1.39 -11.08 14.55
N ASP A 226 0.19 -10.59 14.88
CA ASP A 226 -0.82 -11.32 15.65
C ASP A 226 -1.20 -12.62 14.93
N PHE A 227 -1.47 -12.55 13.63
CA PHE A 227 -1.74 -13.74 12.81
C PHE A 227 -0.60 -14.75 12.83
N TYR A 228 0.65 -14.30 12.69
CA TYR A 228 1.81 -15.19 12.77
C TYR A 228 1.92 -15.86 14.14
N VAL A 229 1.74 -15.09 15.22
CA VAL A 229 1.80 -15.59 16.59
C VAL A 229 0.71 -16.63 16.84
N ASP A 230 -0.52 -16.34 16.46
CA ASP A 230 -1.66 -17.25 16.62
C ASP A 230 -1.43 -18.57 15.86
N VAL A 231 -0.96 -18.51 14.62
CA VAL A 231 -0.61 -19.72 13.86
C VAL A 231 0.48 -20.49 14.60
N ARG A 232 1.58 -19.84 14.98
CA ARG A 232 2.74 -20.50 15.61
C ARG A 232 2.39 -21.15 16.94
N GLU A 233 1.56 -20.52 17.77
CA GLU A 233 1.21 -21.03 19.10
C GLU A 233 0.19 -22.16 19.05
N ASN A 234 -0.56 -22.27 17.95
CA ASN A 234 -1.62 -23.25 17.78
C ASN A 234 -1.30 -24.33 16.73
N THR A 235 -0.08 -24.35 16.19
CA THR A 235 0.35 -25.33 15.18
C THR A 235 1.71 -25.96 15.49
N ASP A 236 1.94 -27.14 14.93
CA ASP A 236 3.28 -27.74 14.91
C ASP A 236 4.15 -27.14 13.78
N ALA A 237 5.45 -27.49 13.76
CA ALA A 237 6.39 -26.97 12.77
C ALA A 237 6.03 -27.31 11.31
N SER A 238 5.38 -28.46 11.06
CA SER A 238 4.96 -28.87 9.71
C SER A 238 3.72 -28.12 9.25
N GLU A 239 2.74 -27.96 10.14
CA GLU A 239 1.55 -27.15 9.94
C GLU A 239 1.93 -25.69 9.69
N LEU A 240 2.82 -25.12 10.51
CA LEU A 240 3.34 -23.75 10.38
C LEU A 240 3.97 -23.49 9.01
N ASP A 241 4.95 -24.32 8.57
CA ASP A 241 5.59 -24.11 7.25
C ASP A 241 4.57 -24.18 6.10
N ARG A 242 3.61 -25.11 6.17
CA ARG A 242 2.57 -25.23 5.13
C ARG A 242 1.68 -23.99 5.07
N ILE A 243 1.20 -23.53 6.22
CA ILE A 243 0.31 -22.36 6.33
C ILE A 243 1.07 -21.11 5.89
N MET A 244 2.26 -20.85 6.43
CA MET A 244 3.04 -19.65 6.11
C MET A 244 3.51 -19.63 4.65
N LYS A 245 3.72 -20.78 4.02
CA LYS A 245 4.00 -20.88 2.59
C LYS A 245 2.82 -20.47 1.72
N GLU A 246 1.60 -20.88 2.05
CA GLU A 246 0.41 -20.45 1.29
C GLU A 246 0.02 -19.00 1.62
N PHE A 247 0.15 -18.59 2.88
CA PHE A 247 0.01 -17.19 3.30
C PHE A 247 0.90 -16.28 2.48
N ASN A 248 2.20 -16.61 2.39
CA ASN A 248 3.14 -15.87 1.57
C ASN A 248 2.76 -15.84 0.10
N LYS A 249 2.26 -16.95 -0.46
CA LYS A 249 1.80 -16.96 -1.85
C LYS A 249 0.61 -16.05 -2.06
N ASP A 250 -0.31 -16.01 -1.10
CA ASP A 250 -1.50 -15.17 -1.14
C ASP A 250 -1.18 -13.68 -0.89
N LEU A 251 -0.19 -13.37 -0.05
CA LEU A 251 0.41 -12.03 0.11
C LEU A 251 1.18 -11.55 -1.13
N SER A 252 1.87 -12.49 -1.79
CA SER A 252 2.77 -12.24 -2.91
C SER A 252 2.09 -12.04 -4.24
N ILE A 253 0.76 -12.03 -4.29
CA ILE A 253 0.04 -11.95 -5.54
C ILE A 253 0.30 -10.58 -6.15
N THR A 254 1.31 -10.58 -7.03
CA THR A 254 1.83 -9.43 -7.72
C THR A 254 0.93 -9.19 -8.92
N PRO A 255 0.55 -7.94 -9.23
CA PRO A 255 0.13 -7.66 -10.60
C PRO A 255 1.31 -8.03 -11.50
N ARG A 256 1.10 -9.04 -12.36
CA ARG A 256 1.94 -9.23 -13.54
C ARG A 256 1.57 -8.18 -14.58
#